data_AF-A0AAF0FRF5-F1
#
_entry.id   AF-A0AAF0FRF5-F1
#
_cell.length_a   1.000
_cell.length_b   1.000
_cell.length_c   1.000
_cell.angle_alpha   90.00
_cell.angle_beta   90.00
_cell.angle_gamma   90.00
#
_symmetry.space_group_name_H-M   'P 1'
#
loop_
_entity.id
_entity.type
_entity.pdbx_description
1 polymer ?
#
loop_
_entity_poly.entity_id
_entity_poly.type
_entity_poly.pdbx_seq_one_letter_code
_entity_poly.pdbx_strand_id
1 'polypeptide(L)'
;MSSEDGDYCSICGGIPPDKITTKKILIDGKATGIENLDFILENVRELNLKNDKEIVKEIMVRVKKFNYVPTKKENLYADALLKEYLKV
;
A
#
# COMPACT_ATOMS: atom_id res chain seq x y z
N MET A 1 13.54 -7.18 -28.76
CA MET A 1 14.40 -7.06 -27.57
C MET A 1 13.76 -5.97 -26.73
N SER A 2 13.04 -6.34 -25.68
CA SER A 2 12.32 -5.38 -24.84
C SER A 2 13.27 -4.91 -23.75
N SER A 3 13.81 -3.71 -23.93
CA SER A 3 14.65 -3.03 -22.94
C SER A 3 13.76 -2.41 -21.88
N GLU A 4 13.25 -3.23 -20.96
CA GLU A 4 12.70 -2.75 -19.69
C GLU A 4 13.81 -2.84 -18.63
N ASP A 5 14.94 -2.19 -18.90
CA ASP A 5 15.91 -1.92 -17.85
C ASP A 5 15.22 -0.90 -16.94
N GLY A 6 14.84 -1.34 -15.73
CA GLY A 6 14.17 -0.50 -14.75
C GLY A 6 14.90 0.83 -14.49
N ASP A 7 14.17 1.83 -13.99
CA ASP A 7 14.77 3.10 -13.58
C ASP A 7 15.73 2.85 -12.40
N TYR A 8 17.03 2.81 -12.65
CA TYR A 8 18.08 2.66 -11.63
C TYR A 8 18.83 3.97 -11.41
N CYS A 9 19.17 4.25 -10.15
CA CYS A 9 19.99 5.37 -9.73
C CYS A 9 21.39 5.23 -10.33
N SER A 10 21.83 6.23 -11.09
CA SER A 10 23.15 6.25 -11.73
C SER A 10 24.33 6.37 -10.74
N ILE A 11 24.07 6.66 -9.47
CA ILE A 11 25.09 6.81 -8.42
C ILE A 11 25.37 5.47 -7.73
N CYS A 12 24.33 4.78 -7.27
CA CYS A 12 24.47 3.56 -6.46
C CYS A 12 23.85 2.30 -7.07
N GLY A 13 23.16 2.41 -8.20
CA GLY A 13 22.45 1.30 -8.85
C GLY A 13 21.15 0.86 -8.18
N GLY A 14 20.72 1.53 -7.09
CA GLY A 14 19.42 1.26 -6.44
C GLY A 14 18.24 1.91 -7.17
N ILE A 15 17.00 1.64 -6.75
CA ILE A 15 15.83 2.34 -7.29
C ILE A 15 15.86 3.81 -6.81
N PRO A 16 15.72 4.81 -7.69
CA PRO A 16 15.65 6.22 -7.31
C PRO A 16 14.55 6.48 -6.26
N PRO A 17 14.81 7.30 -5.24
CA PRO A 17 13.84 7.56 -4.16
C PRO A 17 12.47 8.05 -4.64
N ASP A 18 12.45 8.87 -5.69
CA ASP A 18 11.26 9.42 -6.34
C ASP A 18 10.42 8.37 -7.08
N LYS A 19 10.98 7.18 -7.32
CA LYS A 19 10.30 6.05 -7.97
C LYS A 19 9.81 5.01 -6.95
N ILE A 20 10.06 5.19 -5.66
CA ILE A 20 9.61 4.26 -4.61
C ILE A 20 8.13 4.50 -4.31
N THR A 21 7.28 3.60 -4.76
CA THR A 21 5.83 3.60 -4.48
C THR A 21 5.45 2.74 -3.26
N THR A 22 6.41 2.02 -2.68
CA THR A 22 6.18 1.10 -1.57
C THR A 22 6.31 1.80 -0.22
N LYS A 23 5.24 1.79 0.58
CA LYS A 23 5.24 2.28 1.96
C LYS A 23 5.31 1.11 2.94
N LYS A 24 6.14 1.24 3.98
CA LYS A 24 6.22 0.24 5.05
C LYS A 24 5.27 0.58 6.19
N ILE A 25 4.40 -0.35 6.55
CA ILE A 25 3.53 -0.28 7.74
C ILE A 25 3.74 -1.50 8.62
N LEU A 26 3.31 -1.41 9.88
CA LEU A 26 3.32 -2.56 10.79
C LEU A 26 2.02 -3.35 10.64
N ILE A 27 2.14 -4.60 10.22
CA ILE A 27 1.04 -5.57 10.22
C ILE A 27 1.42 -6.66 11.22
N ASP A 28 0.67 -6.77 12.32
CA ASP A 28 0.96 -7.74 13.39
C ASP A 28 2.41 -7.63 13.91
N GLY A 29 2.85 -6.38 14.15
CA GLY A 29 4.20 -6.06 14.63
C GLY A 29 5.31 -6.24 13.58
N LYS A 30 5.00 -6.66 12.36
CA LYS A 30 5.98 -6.90 11.29
C LYS A 30 5.94 -5.78 10.25
N ALA A 31 7.11 -5.19 9.99
CA ALA A 31 7.27 -4.22 8.91
C ALA A 31 6.99 -4.89 7.55
N THR A 32 5.92 -4.44 6.90
CA THR A 32 5.44 -4.97 5.63
C THR A 32 5.37 -3.84 4.62
N GLY A 33 6.02 -4.02 3.48
CA GLY A 33 5.90 -3.09 2.34
C GLY A 33 4.58 -3.29 1.63
N ILE A 34 3.84 -2.21 1.41
CA ILE A 34 2.61 -2.18 0.63
C ILE A 34 2.83 -1.23 -0.53
N GLU A 35 2.76 -1.77 -1.74
CA GLU A 35 2.90 -1.02 -2.99
C GLU A 35 1.71 -0.10 -3.20
N ASN A 36 1.99 1.14 -3.64
CA ASN A 36 1.01 2.18 -3.94
C ASN A 36 0.11 2.57 -2.76
N LEU A 37 0.55 2.36 -1.51
CA LEU A 37 -0.32 2.56 -0.35
C LEU A 37 -0.81 4.01 -0.22
N ASP A 38 0.06 5.01 -0.34
CA ASP A 38 -0.36 6.41 -0.21
C ASP A 38 -1.40 6.80 -1.28
N PHE A 39 -1.14 6.43 -2.54
CA PHE A 39 -2.10 6.60 -3.65
C PHE A 39 -3.45 5.93 -3.35
N ILE A 40 -3.44 4.70 -2.82
CA ILE A 40 -4.66 3.97 -2.46
C ILE A 40 -5.43 4.70 -1.35
N LEU A 41 -4.74 5.15 -0.30
CA LEU A 41 -5.38 5.83 0.84
C LEU A 41 -5.99 7.17 0.40
N GLU A 42 -5.28 7.95 -0.41
CA GLU A 42 -5.78 9.21 -0.97
C GLU A 42 -7.04 8.99 -1.82
N ASN A 43 -7.01 8.03 -2.74
CA ASN A 43 -8.18 7.69 -3.56
C ASN A 43 -9.39 7.27 -2.73
N VAL A 44 -9.18 6.57 -1.60
CA VAL A 44 -10.29 6.19 -0.70
C VAL A 44 -10.81 7.40 0.08
N ARG A 45 -9.96 8.38 0.44
CA ARG A 45 -10.42 9.63 1.08
C ARG A 45 -11.36 10.42 0.19
N GLU A 46 -11.07 10.47 -1.11
CA GLU A 46 -11.90 11.18 -2.09
C GLU A 46 -13.33 10.60 -2.20
N LEU A 47 -13.52 9.33 -1.85
CA LEU A 47 -14.85 8.70 -1.79
C LEU A 47 -15.72 9.24 -0.66
N ASN A 48 -15.16 9.97 0.31
CA ASN A 48 -15.87 10.61 1.41
C ASN A 48 -16.75 9.64 2.25
N LEU A 49 -16.34 8.37 2.34
CA LEU A 49 -17.02 7.34 3.11
C LEU A 49 -17.06 7.70 4.61
N LYS A 50 -18.16 7.36 5.28
CA LYS A 50 -18.40 7.73 6.69
C LYS A 50 -18.26 6.57 7.67
N ASN A 51 -18.08 5.36 7.17
CA ASN A 51 -18.04 4.14 7.96
C ASN A 51 -16.71 3.41 7.75
N ASP A 52 -16.02 3.13 8.85
CA ASP A 52 -14.77 2.37 8.88
C ASP A 52 -14.85 1.05 8.13
N LYS A 53 -15.99 0.34 8.20
CA LYS A 53 -16.17 -0.94 7.48
C LYS A 53 -16.14 -0.75 5.96
N GLU A 54 -16.72 0.34 5.46
CA GLU A 54 -16.72 0.66 4.03
C GLU A 54 -15.35 1.14 3.58
N ILE A 55 -14.70 1.98 4.39
CA ILE A 55 -13.33 2.45 4.17
C ILE A 55 -12.37 1.25 4.05
N VAL A 56 -12.37 0.35 5.03
CA VAL A 56 -11.53 -0.86 5.02
C VAL A 56 -11.80 -1.73 3.82
N LYS A 57 -13.08 -1.92 3.47
CA LYS A 57 -13.46 -2.71 2.30
C LYS A 57 -12.86 -2.13 1.03
N GLU A 58 -12.98 -0.82 0.81
CA GLU A 58 -12.44 -0.14 -0.37
C GLU A 58 -10.90 -0.14 -0.41
N ILE A 59 -10.24 0.03 0.74
CA ILE A 59 -8.78 -0.09 0.83
C ILE A 59 -8.34 -1.52 0.50
N MET A 60 -8.96 -2.53 1.10
CA MET A 60 -8.59 -3.94 0.89
C MET A 60 -8.78 -4.38 -0.56
N VAL A 61 -9.86 -3.93 -1.22
CA VAL A 61 -10.09 -4.19 -2.65
C VAL A 61 -8.94 -3.64 -3.51
N ARG A 62 -8.46 -2.43 -3.23
CA ARG A 62 -7.37 -1.80 -3.99
C ARG A 62 -6.01 -2.39 -3.64
N VAL A 63 -5.72 -2.62 -2.37
CA VAL A 63 -4.46 -3.24 -1.92
C VAL A 63 -4.27 -4.61 -2.57
N LYS A 64 -5.32 -5.45 -2.62
CA LYS A 64 -5.26 -6.78 -3.26
C LYS A 64 -5.03 -6.76 -4.78
N LYS A 65 -5.20 -5.61 -5.45
CA LYS A 65 -4.87 -5.48 -6.89
C LYS A 65 -3.38 -5.39 -7.16
N PHE A 66 -2.63 -4.80 -6.22
CA PHE A 66 -1.19 -4.57 -6.36
C PHE A 66 -0.36 -5.49 -5.45
N ASN A 67 -0.95 -5.98 -4.36
CA ASN A 67 -0.25 -6.70 -3.31
C ASN A 67 -0.89 -8.05 -3.03
N TYR A 68 -0.06 -9.06 -2.74
CA TYR A 68 -0.55 -10.32 -2.17
C TYR A 68 -0.96 -10.11 -0.71
N VAL A 69 -2.22 -10.45 -0.39
CA VAL A 69 -2.73 -10.50 0.98
C VAL A 69 -3.13 -11.94 1.31
N PRO A 70 -2.45 -12.61 2.25
CA PRO A 70 -2.82 -13.95 2.65
C PRO A 70 -4.24 -13.98 3.25
N THR A 71 -5.10 -14.87 2.76
CA THR A 71 -6.50 -14.98 3.21
C THR A 71 -6.62 -15.14 4.73
N LYS A 72 -5.71 -15.92 5.34
CA LYS A 72 -5.66 -16.16 6.80
C LYS A 72 -5.30 -14.91 7.62
N LYS A 73 -4.79 -13.86 6.97
CA LYS A 73 -4.31 -12.61 7.61
C LYS A 73 -5.12 -11.38 7.19
N GLU A 74 -6.22 -11.55 6.47
CA GLU A 74 -6.99 -10.40 5.95
C GLU A 74 -7.42 -9.44 7.05
N ASN A 75 -7.85 -9.94 8.22
CA ASN A 75 -8.23 -9.09 9.34
C ASN A 75 -7.06 -8.27 9.89
N LEU A 76 -5.85 -8.86 9.96
CA LEU A 76 -4.65 -8.16 10.42
C LEU A 76 -4.25 -7.05 9.45
N TYR A 77 -4.39 -7.30 8.14
CA TYR A 77 -4.17 -6.29 7.11
C TYR A 77 -5.22 -5.18 7.21
N ALA A 78 -6.50 -5.53 7.29
CA ALA A 78 -7.61 -4.61 7.43
C ALA A 78 -7.41 -3.64 8.61
N ASP A 79 -7.08 -4.17 9.79
CA ASP A 79 -6.85 -3.37 10.99
C ASP A 79 -5.64 -2.43 10.84
N ALA A 80 -4.54 -2.92 10.28
CA ALA A 80 -3.33 -2.12 10.07
C ALA A 80 -3.55 -1.01 9.03
N LEU A 81 -4.27 -1.32 7.95
CA LEU A 81 -4.57 -0.38 6.87
C LEU A 81 -5.55 0.69 7.33
N LEU A 82 -6.56 0.35 8.14
CA LEU A 82 -7.45 1.35 8.74
C LEU A 82 -6.69 2.27 9.69
N LYS A 83 -5.83 1.71 10.55
CA LYS A 83 -4.98 2.51 11.45
C LYS A 83 -4.10 3.46 10.67
N GLU A 84 -3.52 3.02 9.55
CA GLU A 84 -2.71 3.89 8.70
C GLU A 84 -3.56 4.98 8.03
N TYR A 85 -4.74 4.63 7.53
CA TYR A 85 -5.69 5.59 6.95
C TYR A 85 -6.06 6.70 7.93
N LEU A 86 -6.21 6.41 9.22
CA LEU A 86 -6.64 7.37 10.25
C LEU A 86 -5.52 8.25 10.82
N LYS A 87 -4.25 7.98 10.50
CA LYS A 87 -3.11 8.80 10.99
C LYS A 87 -2.92 10.11 10.22
N VAL A 88 -3.37 10.14 8.97
CA VAL A 88 -3.28 11.28 8.06
C VAL A 88 -4.54 12.13 8.20
#